data_AF-A0A6A8FIQ1-F1
#
_entry.id   AF-A0A6A8FIQ1-F1
#
_cell.length_a   1.000
_cell.length_b   1.000
_cell.length_c   1.000
_cell.angle_alpha   90.00
_cell.angle_beta   90.00
_cell.angle_gamma   90.00
#
_symmetry.space_group_name_H-M   'P 1'
#
loop_
_entity.id
_entity.type
_entity.pdbx_description
1 polymer ?
#
loop_
_entity_poly.entity_id
_entity_poly.type
_entity_poly.pdbx_seq_one_letter_code
_entity_poly.pdbx_strand_id
1 'polypeptide(L)'
;MVHFGINNPRTGKSMVYNKCIFCSDIYATNAKSTVCDKCVIVLTWVSGMNYLAAVNRVSALIKSNKLDSKLRNENYCKTNFGSRATQVIMDAIDSSK
;
A
#
# COMPACT_ATOMS: atom_id res chain seq x y z
N MET A 1 21.58 1.49 -22.45
CA MET A 1 20.90 2.57 -23.20
C MET A 1 19.51 2.05 -23.56
N VAL A 2 18.47 2.51 -22.86
CA VAL A 2 17.09 2.00 -23.04
C VAL A 2 16.41 2.85 -24.10
N HIS A 3 16.05 2.24 -25.23
CA HIS A 3 15.41 2.93 -26.35
C HIS A 3 13.96 3.25 -25.99
N PHE A 4 13.61 4.52 -26.13
CA PHE A 4 12.30 5.06 -25.88
C PHE A 4 11.70 5.51 -27.23
N GLY A 5 10.58 4.92 -27.62
CA GLY A 5 9.95 5.08 -28.94
C GLY A 5 9.63 6.52 -29.32
N ILE A 6 9.83 6.79 -30.60
CA ILE A 6 9.66 8.05 -31.34
C ILE A 6 8.15 8.34 -31.46
N ASN A 7 7.72 9.57 -31.17
CA ASN A 7 6.37 10.17 -31.37
C ASN A 7 5.40 10.36 -30.18
N ASN A 8 5.86 10.39 -28.92
CA ASN A 8 5.03 10.98 -27.87
C ASN A 8 5.75 12.11 -27.14
N PRO A 9 5.16 13.31 -27.01
CA PRO A 9 5.74 14.37 -26.21
C PRO A 9 5.81 13.89 -24.75
N ARG A 10 7.03 13.60 -24.27
CA ARG A 10 7.29 13.36 -22.84
C ARG A 10 7.31 14.70 -22.11
N THR A 11 6.15 15.32 -22.04
CA THR A 11 5.96 16.52 -21.24
C THR A 11 5.19 16.12 -20.00
N GLY A 12 5.89 16.03 -18.86
CA GLY A 12 5.25 16.07 -17.54
C GLY A 12 5.71 15.00 -16.55
N LYS A 13 6.68 15.37 -15.69
CA LYS A 13 7.09 14.71 -14.43
C LYS A 13 7.71 13.32 -14.59
N SER A 14 9.03 13.23 -14.36
CA SER A 14 9.76 11.96 -14.27
C SER A 14 9.06 11.01 -13.28
N MET A 15 8.55 9.89 -13.80
CA MET A 15 7.93 8.86 -12.99
C MET A 15 8.99 8.21 -12.11
N VAL A 16 8.76 8.15 -10.79
CA VAL A 16 9.68 7.52 -9.84
C VAL A 16 9.15 6.13 -9.53
N TYR A 17 10.02 5.12 -9.57
CA TYR A 17 9.69 3.78 -9.14
C TYR A 17 9.92 3.65 -7.63
N ASN A 18 8.87 3.29 -6.89
CA ASN A 18 8.89 3.05 -5.45
C ASN A 18 8.45 1.61 -5.13
N LYS A 19 8.82 1.12 -3.94
CA LYS A 19 8.27 -0.13 -3.39
C LYS A 19 7.13 0.16 -2.44
N CYS A 20 6.04 -0.56 -2.58
CA CYS A 20 4.87 -0.43 -1.71
C CYS A 20 5.21 -0.91 -0.29
N ILE A 21 4.95 -0.09 0.72
CA ILE A 21 5.23 -0.44 2.12
C ILE A 21 4.41 -1.65 2.63
N PHE A 22 3.27 -1.95 2.01
CA PHE A 22 2.39 -3.05 2.41
C PHE A 22 2.73 -4.38 1.74
N CYS A 23 3.02 -4.37 0.42
CA CYS A 23 3.21 -5.58 -0.37
C CYS A 23 4.58 -5.70 -1.03
N SER A 24 5.48 -4.72 -0.85
CA SER A 24 6.80 -4.62 -1.47
C SER A 24 6.84 -4.58 -3.01
N ASP A 25 5.68 -4.62 -3.68
CA ASP A 25 5.60 -4.51 -5.14
C ASP A 25 6.14 -3.16 -5.62
N ILE A 26 6.89 -3.18 -6.72
CA ILE A 26 7.37 -1.97 -7.38
C ILE A 26 6.20 -1.36 -8.15
N TYR A 27 5.96 -0.07 -7.94
CA TYR A 27 4.96 0.69 -8.68
C TYR A 27 5.52 2.06 -9.05
N ALA A 28 4.95 2.63 -10.09
CA ALA A 28 5.42 3.88 -10.65
C ALA A 28 4.51 5.01 -10.14
N THR A 29 5.10 6.07 -9.58
CA THR A 29 4.35 7.18 -8.97
C THR A 29 4.92 8.51 -9.42
N ASN A 30 4.02 9.50 -9.54
CA ASN A 30 4.35 10.89 -9.86
C ASN A 30 4.53 11.75 -8.60
N ALA A 31 4.30 11.20 -7.41
CA ALA A 31 4.37 11.87 -6.12
C ALA A 31 5.17 11.03 -5.11
N LYS A 32 5.46 11.57 -3.92
CA LYS A 32 6.10 10.84 -2.81
C LYS A 32 5.17 9.78 -2.15
N SER A 33 4.29 9.14 -2.93
CA SER A 33 3.47 8.04 -2.40
C SER A 33 4.39 6.88 -2.01
N THR A 34 4.09 6.23 -0.90
CA THR A 34 4.76 5.02 -0.38
C THR A 34 3.91 3.76 -0.55
N VAL A 35 2.70 3.89 -1.12
CA VAL A 35 1.72 2.82 -1.30
C VAL A 35 1.28 2.70 -2.76
N CYS A 36 1.16 1.47 -3.26
CA CYS A 36 0.61 1.20 -4.59
C CYS A 36 -0.92 1.29 -4.63
N ASP A 37 -1.51 1.42 -5.82
CA ASP A 37 -2.96 1.57 -6.02
C ASP A 37 -3.77 0.42 -5.38
N LYS A 38 -3.24 -0.80 -5.35
CA LYS A 38 -3.90 -1.97 -4.73
C LYS A 38 -3.97 -1.89 -3.21
N CYS A 39 -3.11 -1.10 -2.59
CA CYS A 39 -3.00 -0.98 -1.14
C CYS A 39 -3.48 0.38 -0.63
N VAL A 40 -3.81 1.33 -1.53
CA VAL A 40 -4.29 2.67 -1.17
C VAL A 40 -5.55 2.60 -0.31
N ILE A 41 -6.41 1.59 -0.55
CA ILE A 41 -7.64 1.36 0.20
C ILE A 41 -7.41 1.18 1.71
N VAL A 42 -6.22 0.71 2.12
CA VAL A 42 -5.85 0.59 3.54
C VAL A 42 -5.74 1.96 4.21
N LEU A 43 -5.36 2.99 3.45
CA LEU A 43 -5.23 4.35 3.95
C LEU A 43 -6.50 5.18 3.76
N THR A 44 -7.27 4.92 2.70
CA THR A 44 -8.36 5.79 2.24
C THR A 44 -9.76 5.24 2.52
N TRP A 45 -9.91 4.18 3.30
CA TRP A 45 -11.23 3.66 3.62
C TRP A 45 -12.03 4.67 4.46
N VAL A 46 -13.31 4.82 4.13
CA VAL A 46 -14.22 5.80 4.76
C VAL A 46 -15.57 5.20 5.15
N SER A 47 -15.93 4.06 4.55
CA SER A 47 -17.20 3.35 4.77
C SER A 47 -16.95 1.91 5.21
N GLY A 48 -17.95 1.28 5.82
CA GLY A 48 -17.86 -0.13 6.25
C GLY A 48 -17.56 -1.11 5.11
N MET A 49 -18.07 -0.87 3.89
CA MET A 49 -17.72 -1.70 2.73
C MET A 49 -16.24 -1.57 2.34
N ASN A 50 -15.70 -0.35 2.37
CA ASN A 50 -14.29 -0.11 2.09
C ASN A 50 -13.38 -0.65 3.21
N TYR A 51 -13.88 -0.68 4.44
CA TYR A 51 -13.19 -1.28 5.59
C TYR A 51 -12.96 -2.78 5.38
N LEU A 52 -14.01 -3.54 5.07
CA LEU A 52 -13.90 -4.98 4.86
C LEU A 52 -12.97 -5.32 3.69
N ALA A 53 -13.04 -4.54 2.60
CA ALA A 53 -12.13 -4.69 1.47
C ALA A 53 -10.67 -4.44 1.88
N ALA A 54 -10.41 -3.43 2.73
CA ALA A 54 -9.09 -3.13 3.25
C ALA A 54 -8.56 -4.25 4.16
N VAL A 55 -9.39 -4.77 5.08
CA VAL A 55 -9.04 -5.92 5.94
C VAL A 55 -8.72 -7.13 5.09
N ASN A 56 -9.58 -7.48 4.14
CA ASN A 56 -9.36 -8.61 3.23
C ASN A 56 -8.07 -8.47 2.42
N ARG A 57 -7.72 -7.25 1.99
CA ARG A 57 -6.47 -6.98 1.29
C ARG A 57 -5.26 -7.28 2.18
N VAL A 58 -5.26 -6.82 3.42
CA VAL A 58 -4.17 -7.09 4.38
C VAL A 58 -4.11 -8.58 4.71
N SER A 59 -5.24 -9.22 4.98
CA SER A 59 -5.33 -10.67 5.24
C SER A 59 -4.76 -11.50 4.10
N ALA A 60 -5.00 -11.12 2.84
CA ALA A 60 -4.41 -11.79 1.68
C ALA A 60 -2.88 -11.64 1.64
N LEU A 61 -2.34 -10.48 2.04
CA LEU A 61 -0.90 -10.26 2.15
C LEU A 61 -0.28 -11.10 3.27
N ILE A 62 -0.96 -11.24 4.41
CA ILE A 62 -0.52 -12.09 5.52
C ILE A 62 -0.47 -13.55 5.08
N LYS A 63 -1.56 -14.07 4.50
CA LYS A 63 -1.63 -15.46 3.99
C LYS A 63 -0.56 -15.77 2.94
N SER A 64 -0.18 -14.77 2.15
CA SER A 64 0.87 -14.89 1.14
C SER A 64 2.28 -14.63 1.67
N ASN A 65 2.44 -14.38 2.97
CA ASN A 65 3.69 -13.97 3.62
C ASN A 65 4.37 -12.75 2.96
N LYS A 66 3.56 -11.81 2.46
CA LYS A 66 4.00 -10.58 1.77
C LYS A 66 3.84 -9.32 2.60
N LEU A 67 3.20 -9.42 3.78
CA LEU A 67 3.06 -8.29 4.68
C LEU A 67 4.41 -8.01 5.38
N ASP A 68 4.89 -6.78 5.27
CA ASP A 68 6.12 -6.33 5.94
C ASP A 68 6.00 -6.49 7.47
N SER A 69 7.03 -7.07 8.11
CA SER A 69 7.02 -7.41 9.53
C SER A 69 6.85 -6.19 10.45
N LYS A 70 7.31 -5.01 10.03
CA LYS A 70 7.13 -3.77 10.81
C LYS A 70 5.67 -3.38 10.99
N LEU A 71 4.79 -3.81 10.08
CA LEU A 71 3.36 -3.53 10.12
C LEU A 71 2.64 -4.32 11.22
N ARG A 72 3.31 -5.30 11.84
CA ARG A 72 2.80 -5.99 13.03
C ARG A 72 2.95 -5.17 14.31
N ASN A 73 3.65 -4.05 14.27
CA ASN A 73 3.78 -3.14 15.41
C ASN A 73 2.70 -2.05 15.34
N GLU A 74 1.77 -2.07 16.29
CA GLU A 74 0.67 -1.10 16.34
C GLU A 74 1.15 0.36 16.47
N ASN A 75 2.16 0.62 17.30
CA ASN A 75 2.69 1.96 17.48
C ASN A 75 3.37 2.50 16.21
N TYR A 76 4.07 1.62 15.49
CA TYR A 76 4.62 1.96 14.18
C TYR A 76 3.50 2.35 13.21
N CYS A 77 2.43 1.54 13.15
CA CYS A 77 1.29 1.81 12.26
C CYS A 77 0.56 3.12 12.61
N LYS A 78 0.31 3.39 13.89
CA LYS A 78 -0.33 4.65 14.34
C LYS A 78 0.49 5.86 13.92
N THR A 79 1.80 5.79 14.11
CA THR A 79 2.72 6.90 13.81
C THR A 79 2.81 7.18 12.31
N ASN A 80 2.81 6.14 11.47
CA ASN A 80 3.07 6.29 10.04
C ASN A 80 1.80 6.39 9.17
N PHE A 81 0.67 5.83 9.63
CA PHE A 81 -0.56 5.69 8.82
C PHE A 81 -1.82 6.20 9.52
N GLY A 82 -1.74 6.57 10.81
CA GLY A 82 -2.87 7.01 11.59
C GLY A 82 -3.75 5.86 12.12
N SER A 83 -4.73 6.22 12.95
CA SER A 83 -5.57 5.27 13.68
C SER A 83 -6.42 4.38 12.77
N ARG A 84 -7.00 4.93 11.70
CA ARG A 84 -7.87 4.20 10.77
C ARG A 84 -7.13 3.08 10.02
N ALA A 85 -6.00 3.40 9.41
CA ALA A 85 -5.20 2.39 8.72
C ALA A 85 -4.66 1.35 9.71
N THR A 86 -4.27 1.78 10.91
CA THR A 86 -3.84 0.87 11.97
C THR A 86 -4.91 -0.14 12.32
N GLN A 87 -6.16 0.31 12.51
CA GLN A 87 -7.27 -0.57 12.85
C GLN A 87 -7.43 -1.70 11.83
N VAL A 88 -7.45 -1.37 10.53
CA VAL A 88 -7.51 -2.38 9.46
C VAL A 88 -6.37 -3.40 9.56
N ILE A 89 -5.15 -2.93 9.82
CA ILE A 89 -3.96 -3.80 9.87
C ILE A 89 -4.04 -4.73 11.08
N MET A 90 -4.40 -4.20 12.26
CA MET A 90 -4.48 -4.97 13.49
C MET A 90 -5.62 -6.00 13.42
N ASP A 91 -6.81 -5.61 12.96
CA ASP A 91 -7.94 -6.52 12.81
C ASP A 91 -7.63 -7.66 11.83
N ALA A 92 -6.91 -7.37 10.74
CA ALA A 92 -6.47 -8.40 9.79
C ALA A 92 -5.43 -9.36 10.41
N ILE A 93 -4.53 -8.85 11.26
CA ILE A 93 -3.53 -9.67 11.97
C ILE A 93 -4.20 -10.56 13.00
N ASP A 94 -5.11 -10.01 13.81
CA ASP A 94 -5.82 -10.75 14.85
C ASP A 94 -6.73 -11.81 14.26
N SER A 95 -7.39 -11.51 13.13
CA SER A 95 -8.19 -12.48 12.37
C SER A 95 -7.38 -13.57 11.66
N SER A 96 -6.04 -13.45 11.64
CA SER A 96 -5.14 -14.42 11.01
C SER A 96 -4.44 -15.34 12.02
N LYS A 97 -4.71 -15.17 13.32
CA LYS A 97 -4.28 -16.09 14.37
C LYS A 97 -5.21 -17.30 14.41
#